data_AF-A0A3D3J1N6-F1
#
_entry.id   AF-A0A3D3J1N6-F1
#
_cell.length_a   1.000
_cell.length_b   1.000
_cell.length_c   1.000
_cell.angle_alpha   90.00
_cell.angle_beta   90.00
_cell.angle_gamma   90.00
#
_symmetry.space_group_name_H-M   'P 1'
#
loop_
_entity.id
_entity.type
_entity.pdbx_description
1 polymer ?
#
loop_
_entity_poly.entity_id
_entity_poly.type
_entity_poly.pdbx_seq_one_letter_code
_entity_poly.pdbx_strand_id
1 'polypeptide(L)'
;GYQKVSNPEVRSKFEKAWGTELNPNPGLKATDVFPAAIEGKIKGLYIFGEDPVVSDPDTHHIIKALESLEFFVIQELFMTQTARYADVILPGVSYAEKEGTFTNTERRVQRIRKAVTLKGDMRLDTDIITDLMNAMGYKQPYLTSAQIMDEIASLTPSFAGISHERLDSGESLQWPCKSKDHPGTPIMHVGHPVRGKALLYQAAYKPSQELPDDDYPYILMTGRILYHYNAAAMTARSEGLMEIAGEGFIEVNYKDAKRLGIENGEKVRISSRRGEITATARVGRKVSEGETWMPFHFPDSPVNVLTNAALDDYARIPEYKVCAVNVLKAD
;
A
#
# COMPACT_ATOMS: atom_id res chain seq x y z
N GLY A 1 -13.35 -9.23 -8.60
CA GLY A 1 -14.08 -8.18 -9.37
C GLY A 1 -15.31 -7.65 -8.64
N TYR A 2 -15.13 -6.93 -7.54
CA TYR A 2 -16.16 -6.10 -6.87
C TYR A 2 -17.48 -6.81 -6.52
N GLN A 3 -17.41 -8.09 -6.13
CA GLN A 3 -18.58 -8.87 -5.72
C GLN A 3 -18.65 -8.86 -4.18
N LYS A 4 -19.70 -8.25 -3.61
CA LYS A 4 -19.81 -8.06 -2.17
C LYS A 4 -20.02 -9.40 -1.46
N VAL A 5 -19.22 -9.68 -0.42
CA VAL A 5 -19.35 -10.89 0.41
C VAL A 5 -20.72 -11.01 1.06
N SER A 6 -21.40 -9.90 1.36
CA SER A 6 -22.74 -9.93 1.94
C SER A 6 -23.83 -10.43 0.99
N ASN A 7 -23.57 -10.51 -0.32
CA ASN A 7 -24.53 -11.06 -1.28
C ASN A 7 -24.54 -12.61 -1.21
N PRO A 8 -25.67 -13.26 -0.84
CA PRO A 8 -25.75 -14.71 -0.71
C PRO A 8 -25.52 -15.47 -2.04
N GLU A 9 -25.95 -14.93 -3.18
CA GLU A 9 -25.74 -15.57 -4.48
C GLU A 9 -24.26 -15.59 -4.87
N VAL A 10 -23.55 -14.50 -4.55
CA VAL A 10 -22.11 -14.41 -4.76
C VAL A 10 -21.40 -15.45 -3.89
N ARG A 11 -21.72 -15.53 -2.59
CA ARG A 11 -21.11 -16.51 -1.70
C ARG A 11 -21.37 -17.93 -2.19
N SER A 12 -22.61 -18.29 -2.46
CA SER A 12 -22.97 -19.64 -2.92
C SER A 12 -22.18 -20.08 -4.15
N LYS A 13 -21.93 -19.17 -5.09
CA LYS A 13 -21.06 -19.45 -6.25
C LYS A 13 -19.62 -19.78 -5.83
N PHE A 14 -19.02 -18.98 -4.95
CA PHE A 14 -17.65 -19.19 -4.47
C PHE A 14 -17.54 -20.42 -3.56
N GLU A 15 -18.50 -20.64 -2.66
CA GLU A 15 -18.58 -21.83 -1.79
C GLU A 15 -18.68 -23.11 -2.62
N LYS A 16 -19.47 -23.11 -3.69
CA LYS A 16 -19.53 -24.23 -4.63
C LYS A 16 -18.20 -24.47 -5.34
N ALA A 17 -17.52 -23.41 -5.77
CA ALA A 17 -16.25 -23.53 -6.49
C ALA A 17 -15.11 -23.99 -5.60
N TRP A 18 -15.07 -23.51 -4.34
CA TRP A 18 -14.01 -23.78 -3.38
C TRP A 18 -14.33 -24.92 -2.42
N GLY A 19 -15.56 -25.45 -2.42
CA GLY A 19 -15.93 -26.59 -1.59
C GLY A 19 -15.87 -26.31 -0.09
N THR A 20 -16.08 -25.06 0.33
CA THR A 20 -16.06 -24.64 1.74
C THR A 20 -17.08 -23.54 1.99
N GLU A 21 -17.57 -23.42 3.22
CA GLU A 21 -18.46 -22.34 3.65
C GLU A 21 -17.68 -21.04 3.84
N LEU A 22 -18.29 -19.90 3.46
CA LEU A 22 -17.65 -18.59 3.55
C LEU A 22 -18.34 -17.69 4.59
N ASN A 23 -17.54 -16.97 5.37
CA ASN A 23 -18.06 -16.00 6.33
C ASN A 23 -18.82 -14.87 5.59
N PRO A 24 -20.11 -14.61 5.92
CA PRO A 24 -20.89 -13.58 5.26
C PRO A 24 -20.51 -12.16 5.67
N ASN A 25 -19.74 -12.01 6.76
CA ASN A 25 -19.42 -10.72 7.33
C ASN A 25 -18.15 -10.14 6.68
N PRO A 26 -18.13 -8.84 6.35
CA PRO A 26 -16.91 -8.16 5.97
C PRO A 26 -15.83 -8.32 7.05
N GLY A 27 -14.59 -8.62 6.63
CA GLY A 27 -13.43 -8.59 7.52
C GLY A 27 -13.03 -7.17 7.91
N LEU A 28 -12.05 -7.07 8.81
CA LEU A 28 -11.42 -5.79 9.14
C LEU A 28 -10.65 -5.24 7.94
N LYS A 29 -10.55 -3.91 7.86
CA LYS A 29 -9.64 -3.24 6.94
C LYS A 29 -8.24 -3.25 7.53
N ALA A 30 -7.21 -3.15 6.70
CA ALA A 30 -5.81 -3.18 7.14
C ALA A 30 -5.52 -2.15 8.26
N THR A 31 -6.03 -0.92 8.14
CA THR A 31 -5.87 0.13 9.15
C THR A 31 -6.57 -0.17 10.48
N ASP A 32 -7.57 -1.06 10.48
CA ASP A 32 -8.28 -1.50 11.69
C ASP A 32 -7.62 -2.74 12.35
N VAL A 33 -6.68 -3.41 11.66
CA VAL A 33 -5.97 -4.59 12.17
C VAL A 33 -5.01 -4.21 13.30
N PHE A 34 -4.26 -3.11 13.16
CA PHE A 34 -3.25 -2.73 14.15
C PHE A 34 -3.85 -2.36 15.52
N PRO A 35 -4.92 -1.53 15.60
CA PRO A 35 -5.63 -1.34 16.87
C PRO A 35 -6.18 -2.65 17.45
N ALA A 36 -6.76 -3.51 16.60
CA ALA A 36 -7.32 -4.80 17.04
C ALA A 36 -6.25 -5.76 17.58
N ALA A 37 -5.01 -5.70 17.07
CA ALA A 37 -3.88 -6.46 17.60
C ALA A 37 -3.50 -5.97 19.01
N ILE A 38 -3.39 -4.65 19.21
CA ILE A 38 -3.11 -4.06 20.54
C ILE A 38 -4.21 -4.41 21.55
N GLU A 39 -5.47 -4.46 21.12
CA GLU A 39 -6.60 -4.87 21.94
C GLU A 39 -6.68 -6.39 22.20
N GLY A 40 -5.79 -7.20 21.61
CA GLY A 40 -5.78 -8.66 21.71
C GLY A 40 -6.93 -9.36 20.95
N LYS A 41 -7.65 -8.65 20.08
CA LYS A 41 -8.70 -9.21 19.21
C LYS A 41 -8.11 -9.94 18.01
N ILE A 42 -6.93 -9.51 17.55
CA ILE A 42 -6.12 -10.22 16.57
C ILE A 42 -4.88 -10.74 17.28
N LYS A 43 -4.67 -12.06 17.18
CA LYS A 43 -3.53 -12.76 17.80
C LYS A 43 -2.47 -13.15 16.77
N GLY A 44 -2.91 -13.49 15.56
CA GLY A 44 -2.04 -13.90 14.46
C GLY A 44 -2.19 -12.96 13.27
N LEU A 45 -1.09 -12.60 12.63
CA LEU A 45 -1.10 -11.79 11.42
C LEU A 45 -0.21 -12.41 10.33
N TYR A 46 -0.71 -12.37 9.09
CA TYR A 46 0.07 -12.69 7.90
C TYR A 46 0.10 -11.44 7.01
N ILE A 47 1.27 -10.84 6.82
CA ILE A 47 1.48 -9.74 5.86
C ILE A 47 2.16 -10.28 4.59
N PHE A 48 1.68 -9.89 3.42
CA PHE A 48 2.30 -10.23 2.14
C PHE A 48 2.69 -8.98 1.35
N GLY A 49 4.00 -8.75 1.20
CA GLY A 49 4.56 -7.69 0.35
C GLY A 49 4.24 -6.25 0.76
N GLU A 50 4.14 -5.99 2.07
CA GLU A 50 3.88 -4.66 2.63
C GLU A 50 4.86 -4.34 3.78
N ASP A 51 5.17 -3.06 3.93
CA ASP A 51 6.09 -2.55 4.97
C ASP A 51 5.43 -1.43 5.82
N PRO A 52 4.34 -1.75 6.56
CA PRO A 52 3.57 -0.77 7.34
C PRO A 52 4.41 0.02 8.36
N VAL A 53 5.49 -0.53 8.92
CA VAL A 53 6.37 0.24 9.81
C VAL A 53 6.91 1.51 9.12
N VAL A 54 7.14 1.45 7.80
CA VAL A 54 7.56 2.60 6.99
C VAL A 54 6.38 3.32 6.36
N SER A 55 5.39 2.59 5.81
CA SER A 55 4.35 3.18 4.97
C SER A 55 3.14 3.73 5.72
N ASP A 56 2.82 3.17 6.89
CA ASP A 56 1.61 3.49 7.66
C ASP A 56 1.89 4.61 8.66
N PRO A 57 0.86 5.41 9.04
CA PRO A 57 1.05 6.52 9.93
C PRO A 57 1.30 6.04 11.36
N ASP A 58 1.84 6.93 12.20
CA ASP A 58 2.11 6.64 13.60
C ASP A 58 2.94 5.34 13.73
N THR A 59 4.18 5.41 13.23
CA THR A 59 5.10 4.26 13.24
C THR A 59 5.19 3.59 14.61
N HIS A 60 5.12 4.35 15.71
CA HIS A 60 5.13 3.79 17.07
C HIS A 60 3.88 2.93 17.36
N HIS A 61 2.69 3.37 16.91
CA HIS A 61 1.48 2.56 16.98
C HIS A 61 1.60 1.24 16.21
N ILE A 62 2.15 1.28 14.99
CA ILE A 62 2.36 0.09 14.16
C ILE A 62 3.32 -0.88 14.84
N ILE A 63 4.47 -0.40 15.33
CA ILE A 63 5.45 -1.23 16.05
C ILE A 63 4.79 -1.90 17.27
N LYS A 64 4.08 -1.12 18.09
CA LYS A 64 3.36 -1.64 19.25
C LYS A 64 2.36 -2.72 18.87
N ALA A 65 1.65 -2.57 17.75
CA ALA A 65 0.70 -3.56 17.28
C ALA A 65 1.38 -4.86 16.87
N LEU A 66 2.50 -4.79 16.14
CA LEU A 66 3.26 -5.97 15.74
C LEU A 66 3.82 -6.71 16.97
N GLU A 67 4.35 -5.99 17.95
CA GLU A 67 4.86 -6.55 19.22
C GLU A 67 3.75 -7.15 20.11
N SER A 68 2.49 -6.77 19.89
CA SER A 68 1.33 -7.29 20.65
C SER A 68 0.78 -8.60 20.10
N LEU A 69 1.21 -9.03 18.91
CA LEU A 69 0.76 -10.28 18.30
C LEU A 69 1.36 -11.49 19.02
N GLU A 70 0.60 -12.58 19.07
CA GLU A 70 1.09 -13.90 19.53
C GLU A 70 1.87 -14.63 18.43
N PHE A 71 1.60 -14.31 17.15
CA PHE A 71 2.30 -14.88 16.02
C PHE A 71 2.23 -13.98 14.77
N PHE A 72 3.37 -13.62 14.21
CA PHE A 72 3.47 -12.76 13.04
C PHE A 72 4.28 -13.43 11.91
N VAL A 73 3.65 -13.62 10.77
CA VAL A 73 4.26 -14.10 9.53
C VAL A 73 4.33 -12.97 8.52
N ILE A 74 5.47 -12.84 7.85
CA ILE A 74 5.59 -11.96 6.68
C ILE A 74 6.14 -12.73 5.48
N GLN A 75 5.50 -12.56 4.32
CA GLN A 75 6.03 -13.02 3.05
C GLN A 75 6.56 -11.82 2.25
N GLU A 76 7.87 -11.78 2.04
CA GLU A 76 8.58 -10.58 1.58
C GLU A 76 9.83 -10.92 0.77
N LEU A 77 10.29 -9.98 -0.06
CA LEU A 77 11.50 -10.09 -0.87
C LEU A 77 12.78 -9.75 -0.09
N PHE A 78 12.67 -8.84 0.88
CA PHE A 78 13.80 -8.29 1.62
C PHE A 78 13.53 -8.23 3.12
N MET A 79 14.59 -8.11 3.92
CA MET A 79 14.45 -7.72 5.33
C MET A 79 14.05 -6.23 5.43
N THR A 80 12.75 -5.96 5.41
CA THR A 80 12.13 -4.64 5.58
C THR A 80 12.08 -4.22 7.06
N GLN A 81 11.62 -3.00 7.37
CA GLN A 81 11.49 -2.60 8.79
C GLN A 81 10.41 -3.42 9.48
N THR A 82 9.32 -3.72 8.78
CA THR A 82 8.25 -4.59 9.28
C THR A 82 8.74 -6.02 9.48
N ALA A 83 9.53 -6.57 8.54
CA ALA A 83 9.99 -7.96 8.63
C ALA A 83 10.84 -8.26 9.87
N ARG A 84 11.48 -7.24 10.46
CA ARG A 84 12.28 -7.37 11.70
C ARG A 84 11.46 -7.78 12.92
N TYR A 85 10.15 -7.59 12.89
CA TYR A 85 9.23 -7.96 13.97
C TYR A 85 8.58 -9.33 13.77
N ALA A 86 8.81 -10.00 12.63
CA ALA A 86 8.16 -11.26 12.33
C ALA A 86 8.77 -12.45 13.06
N ASP A 87 7.92 -13.37 13.50
CA ASP A 87 8.33 -14.68 14.00
C ASP A 87 8.77 -15.61 12.85
N VAL A 88 8.13 -15.47 11.68
CA VAL A 88 8.42 -16.24 10.48
C VAL A 88 8.49 -15.32 9.26
N ILE A 89 9.58 -15.44 8.51
CA ILE A 89 9.76 -14.77 7.22
C ILE A 89 9.74 -15.82 6.11
N LEU A 90 8.85 -15.65 5.14
CA LEU A 90 8.69 -16.52 3.98
C LEU A 90 9.23 -15.79 2.73
N PRO A 91 10.38 -16.20 2.17
CA PRO A 91 10.98 -15.49 1.04
C PRO A 91 10.24 -15.74 -0.27
N GLY A 92 9.63 -14.69 -0.82
CA GLY A 92 8.99 -14.71 -2.14
C GLY A 92 9.98 -14.42 -3.28
N VAL A 93 9.51 -14.47 -4.53
CA VAL A 93 10.30 -14.10 -5.72
C VAL A 93 9.83 -12.79 -6.35
N SER A 94 10.77 -12.02 -6.91
CA SER A 94 10.47 -10.71 -7.50
C SER A 94 9.64 -10.82 -8.78
N TYR A 95 9.11 -9.68 -9.26
CA TYR A 95 8.33 -9.63 -10.51
C TYR A 95 9.10 -10.15 -11.74
N ALA A 96 10.44 -10.07 -11.73
CA ALA A 96 11.28 -10.52 -12.84
C ALA A 96 11.52 -12.04 -12.83
N GLU A 97 11.22 -12.71 -11.72
CA GLU A 97 11.43 -14.15 -11.51
C GLU A 97 10.15 -14.97 -11.66
N LYS A 98 9.01 -14.29 -11.77
CA LYS A 98 7.68 -14.89 -11.91
C LYS A 98 6.95 -14.37 -13.13
N GLU A 99 5.81 -14.99 -13.39
CA GLU A 99 4.92 -14.62 -14.48
C GLU A 99 3.47 -14.55 -13.99
N GLY A 100 2.67 -13.76 -14.69
CA GLY A 100 1.27 -13.53 -14.34
C GLY A 100 0.75 -12.29 -15.04
N THR A 101 -0.05 -11.50 -14.33
CA THR A 101 -0.57 -10.23 -14.85
C THR A 101 -0.55 -9.12 -13.81
N PHE A 102 -0.30 -7.89 -14.27
CA PHE A 102 -0.64 -6.68 -13.52
C PHE A 102 -1.84 -5.98 -14.13
N THR A 103 -2.63 -5.31 -13.30
CA THR A 103 -3.71 -4.43 -13.75
C THR A 103 -3.33 -2.99 -13.43
N ASN A 104 -3.23 -2.13 -14.44
CA ASN A 104 -2.81 -0.74 -14.25
C ASN A 104 -4.00 0.20 -13.92
N THR A 105 -3.70 1.50 -13.79
CA THR A 105 -4.67 2.54 -13.39
C THR A 105 -5.82 2.75 -14.37
N GLU A 106 -5.64 2.44 -15.65
CA GLU A 106 -6.71 2.48 -16.66
C GLU A 106 -7.45 1.14 -16.80
N ARG A 107 -7.26 0.22 -15.84
CA ARG A 107 -7.86 -1.13 -15.80
C ARG A 107 -7.30 -2.11 -16.84
N ARG A 108 -6.21 -1.78 -17.51
CA ARG A 108 -5.58 -2.67 -18.49
C ARG A 108 -4.89 -3.82 -17.78
N VAL A 109 -5.22 -5.04 -18.18
CA VAL A 109 -4.54 -6.26 -17.73
C VAL A 109 -3.34 -6.48 -18.65
N GLN A 110 -2.15 -6.53 -18.07
CA GLN A 110 -0.88 -6.63 -18.77
C GLN A 110 -0.16 -7.90 -18.36
N ARG A 111 0.31 -8.67 -19.35
CA ARG A 111 1.09 -9.87 -19.12
C ARG A 111 2.47 -9.54 -18.57
N ILE A 112 2.86 -10.21 -17.49
CA ILE A 112 4.20 -10.22 -16.92
C ILE A 112 4.83 -11.57 -17.19
N ARG A 113 6.08 -11.58 -17.68
CA ARG A 113 6.81 -12.80 -18.03
C ARG A 113 8.08 -12.89 -17.20
N LYS A 114 8.40 -14.12 -16.82
CA LYS A 114 9.66 -14.43 -16.14
C LYS A 114 10.83 -14.06 -17.05
N ALA A 115 11.73 -13.22 -16.54
CA ALA A 115 12.92 -12.77 -17.23
C ALA A 115 14.19 -13.46 -16.72
N VAL A 116 14.25 -13.77 -15.42
CA VAL A 116 15.43 -14.36 -14.78
C VAL A 116 15.05 -15.53 -13.87
N THR A 117 16.03 -16.39 -13.59
CA THR A 117 15.92 -17.43 -12.54
C THR A 117 17.12 -17.27 -11.63
N LEU A 118 16.87 -17.05 -10.35
CA LEU A 118 17.90 -16.98 -9.32
C LEU A 118 17.95 -18.32 -8.56
N LYS A 119 19.13 -18.66 -8.01
CA LYS A 119 19.29 -19.82 -7.13
C LYS A 119 19.04 -19.39 -5.68
N GLY A 120 18.30 -20.19 -4.93
CA GLY A 120 18.04 -19.99 -3.51
C GLY A 120 16.74 -20.68 -3.08
N ASP A 121 16.33 -20.45 -1.83
CA ASP A 121 15.17 -21.08 -1.21
C ASP A 121 13.87 -20.29 -1.38
N MET A 122 13.93 -19.15 -2.08
CA MET A 122 12.76 -18.34 -2.41
C MET A 122 11.83 -19.06 -3.37
N ARG A 123 10.51 -18.87 -3.18
CA ARG A 123 9.48 -19.59 -3.92
C ARG A 123 8.43 -18.66 -4.49
N LEU A 124 7.64 -19.17 -5.43
CA LEU A 124 6.47 -18.45 -5.92
C LEU A 124 5.53 -18.19 -4.75
N ASP A 125 5.01 -16.97 -4.67
CA ASP A 125 4.08 -16.56 -3.62
C ASP A 125 2.86 -17.49 -3.54
N THR A 126 2.38 -17.93 -4.70
CA THR A 126 1.27 -18.87 -4.84
C THR A 126 1.60 -20.25 -4.28
N ASP A 127 2.84 -20.72 -4.43
CA ASP A 127 3.27 -22.03 -3.93
C ASP A 127 3.38 -22.01 -2.41
N ILE A 128 3.88 -20.91 -1.84
CA ILE A 128 3.94 -20.73 -0.38
C ILE A 128 2.53 -20.74 0.22
N ILE A 129 1.60 -19.99 -0.38
CA ILE A 129 0.19 -19.98 0.06
C ILE A 129 -0.44 -21.36 -0.12
N THR A 130 -0.17 -22.06 -1.22
CA THR A 130 -0.66 -23.42 -1.47
C THR A 130 -0.16 -24.41 -0.42
N ASP A 131 1.10 -24.31 -0.02
CA ASP A 131 1.67 -25.15 1.05
C ASP A 131 1.00 -24.90 2.39
N LEU A 132 0.80 -23.63 2.74
CA LEU A 132 0.10 -23.26 3.96
C LEU A 132 -1.32 -23.82 3.98
N MET A 133 -2.07 -23.66 2.88
CA MET A 133 -3.43 -24.23 2.74
C MET A 133 -3.42 -25.75 2.91
N ASN A 134 -2.47 -26.44 2.26
CA ASN A 134 -2.30 -27.89 2.33
C ASN A 134 -1.94 -28.39 3.74
N ALA A 135 -1.12 -27.63 4.47
CA ALA A 135 -0.71 -27.90 5.85
C ALA A 135 -1.87 -27.66 6.83
N MET A 136 -2.73 -26.68 6.56
CA MET A 136 -3.95 -26.39 7.34
C MET A 136 -5.13 -27.32 7.02
N GLY A 137 -4.93 -28.31 6.14
CA GLY A 137 -5.93 -29.33 5.82
C GLY A 137 -6.86 -29.00 4.65
N TYR A 138 -6.67 -27.85 3.98
CA TYR A 138 -7.41 -27.50 2.77
C TYR A 138 -6.56 -27.85 1.54
N LYS A 139 -6.84 -29.02 0.95
CA LYS A 139 -6.01 -29.55 -0.14
C LYS A 139 -6.12 -28.73 -1.41
N GLN A 140 -4.98 -28.29 -1.94
CA GLN A 140 -4.87 -27.51 -3.16
C GLN A 140 -3.73 -28.03 -4.04
N PRO A 141 -3.95 -28.16 -5.36
CA PRO A 141 -2.87 -28.40 -6.30
C PRO A 141 -2.03 -27.14 -6.49
N TYR A 142 -0.78 -27.29 -6.92
CA TYR A 142 -0.02 -26.16 -7.45
C TYR A 142 -0.57 -25.80 -8.82
N LEU A 143 -1.12 -24.59 -8.93
CA LEU A 143 -1.65 -24.06 -10.17
C LEU A 143 -0.66 -23.11 -10.83
N THR A 144 -0.57 -23.17 -12.15
CA THR A 144 0.09 -22.13 -12.93
C THR A 144 -0.69 -20.82 -12.86
N SER A 145 -0.02 -19.69 -13.11
CA SER A 145 -0.68 -18.38 -13.14
C SER A 145 -1.80 -18.29 -14.20
N ALA A 146 -1.68 -19.02 -15.31
CA ALA A 146 -2.74 -19.13 -16.31
C ALA A 146 -3.99 -19.84 -15.75
N GLN A 147 -3.81 -20.97 -15.05
CA GLN A 147 -4.92 -21.69 -14.42
C GLN A 147 -5.60 -20.86 -13.33
N ILE A 148 -4.83 -20.10 -12.55
CA ILE A 148 -5.37 -19.17 -11.55
C ILE A 148 -6.19 -18.08 -12.25
N MET A 149 -5.69 -17.51 -13.36
CA MET A 149 -6.46 -16.53 -14.15
C MET A 149 -7.75 -17.15 -14.71
N ASP A 150 -7.70 -18.39 -15.20
CA ASP A 150 -8.89 -19.09 -15.70
C ASP A 150 -9.94 -19.31 -14.59
N GLU A 151 -9.51 -19.66 -13.37
CA GLU A 151 -10.40 -19.72 -12.21
C GLU A 151 -11.01 -18.34 -11.90
N ILE A 152 -10.18 -17.29 -11.84
CA ILE A 152 -10.64 -15.90 -11.63
C ILE A 152 -11.68 -15.52 -12.68
N ALA A 153 -11.42 -15.80 -13.96
CA ALA A 153 -12.32 -15.49 -15.07
C ALA A 153 -13.65 -16.25 -14.95
N SER A 154 -13.61 -17.52 -14.52
CA SER A 154 -14.80 -18.34 -14.31
C SER A 154 -15.71 -17.82 -13.18
N LEU A 155 -15.12 -17.22 -12.14
CA LEU A 155 -15.84 -16.75 -10.95
C LEU A 155 -16.15 -15.25 -10.99
N THR A 156 -15.48 -14.48 -11.83
CA THR A 156 -15.61 -13.02 -11.90
C THR A 156 -16.12 -12.59 -13.29
N PRO A 157 -17.43 -12.26 -13.42
CA PRO A 157 -18.02 -11.88 -14.72
C PRO A 157 -17.32 -10.72 -15.43
N SER A 158 -16.74 -9.76 -14.70
CA SER A 158 -15.98 -8.65 -15.30
C SER A 158 -14.60 -9.06 -15.85
N PHE A 159 -14.15 -10.29 -15.56
CA PHE A 159 -12.89 -10.89 -16.04
C PHE A 159 -13.15 -12.12 -16.92
N ALA A 160 -14.40 -12.49 -17.22
CA ALA A 160 -14.75 -13.72 -17.92
C ALA A 160 -14.13 -13.87 -19.31
N GLY A 161 -13.72 -12.76 -19.94
CA GLY A 161 -12.99 -12.74 -21.19
C GLY A 161 -11.47 -12.62 -21.07
N ILE A 162 -10.91 -12.50 -19.87
CA ILE A 162 -9.46 -12.36 -19.67
C ILE A 162 -8.84 -13.75 -19.56
N SER A 163 -7.83 -14.03 -20.37
CA SER A 163 -7.00 -15.23 -20.26
C SER A 163 -5.55 -14.89 -20.62
N HIS A 164 -4.61 -15.73 -20.17
CA HIS A 164 -3.21 -15.57 -20.56
C HIS A 164 -3.04 -15.71 -22.08
N GLU A 165 -3.74 -16.68 -22.70
CA GLU A 165 -3.72 -16.89 -24.16
C GLU A 165 -4.04 -15.61 -24.95
N ARG A 166 -5.09 -14.89 -24.58
CA ARG A 166 -5.46 -13.62 -25.25
C ARG A 166 -4.42 -12.52 -25.04
N LEU A 167 -3.86 -12.42 -23.85
CA LEU A 167 -2.80 -11.44 -23.58
C LEU A 167 -1.49 -11.80 -24.30
N ASP A 168 -1.21 -13.10 -24.45
CA ASP A 168 -0.03 -13.62 -25.15
C ASP A 168 -0.16 -13.50 -26.69
N SER A 169 -1.39 -13.48 -27.23
CA SER A 169 -1.64 -13.18 -28.65
C SER A 169 -1.48 -11.69 -29.01
N GLY A 170 -1.19 -10.84 -28.02
CA GLY A 170 -0.96 -9.41 -28.19
C GLY A 170 -2.19 -8.53 -27.94
N GLU A 171 -3.30 -9.10 -27.48
CA GLU A 171 -4.48 -8.29 -27.14
C GLU A 171 -4.24 -7.38 -25.94
N SER A 172 -4.91 -6.23 -25.95
CA SER A 172 -4.80 -5.23 -24.89
C SER A 172 -6.16 -5.03 -24.23
N LEU A 173 -6.38 -5.69 -23.09
CA LEU A 173 -7.71 -5.81 -22.50
C LEU A 173 -7.83 -4.94 -21.26
N GLN A 174 -8.75 -3.96 -21.27
CA GLN A 174 -9.22 -3.33 -20.04
C GLN A 174 -10.43 -4.08 -19.47
N TRP A 175 -10.41 -4.40 -18.18
CA TRP A 175 -11.61 -4.91 -17.54
C TRP A 175 -12.61 -3.75 -17.32
N PRO A 176 -13.94 -3.97 -17.44
CA PRO A 176 -14.60 -5.25 -17.68
C PRO A 176 -14.39 -5.87 -19.07
N CYS A 177 -14.17 -7.18 -19.11
CA CYS A 177 -14.12 -8.01 -20.31
C CYS A 177 -15.02 -9.23 -20.06
N LYS A 178 -16.25 -9.20 -20.59
CA LYS A 178 -17.36 -10.07 -20.14
C LYS A 178 -17.46 -11.43 -20.84
N SER A 179 -16.74 -11.64 -21.93
CA SER A 179 -16.71 -12.89 -22.68
C SER A 179 -15.42 -13.00 -23.48
N LYS A 180 -15.11 -14.21 -23.96
CA LYS A 180 -13.89 -14.49 -24.73
C LYS A 180 -13.77 -13.66 -26.01
N ASP A 181 -14.90 -13.24 -26.59
CA ASP A 181 -14.94 -12.39 -27.80
C ASP A 181 -15.07 -10.89 -27.47
N HIS A 182 -15.17 -10.51 -26.19
CA HIS A 182 -15.29 -9.11 -25.79
C HIS A 182 -13.93 -8.41 -25.92
N PRO A 183 -13.84 -7.22 -26.57
CA PRO A 183 -12.57 -6.52 -26.78
C PRO A 183 -12.04 -5.75 -25.55
N GLY A 184 -12.54 -6.07 -24.35
CA GLY A 184 -12.38 -5.22 -23.15
C GLY A 184 -13.22 -3.92 -23.19
N THR A 185 -13.13 -3.12 -22.14
CA THR A 185 -13.89 -1.86 -21.96
C THR A 185 -12.93 -0.67 -21.74
N PRO A 186 -12.51 0.02 -22.83
CA PRO A 186 -11.56 1.12 -22.74
C PRO A 186 -12.09 2.31 -21.94
N ILE A 187 -13.35 2.70 -22.17
CA ILE A 187 -13.99 3.85 -21.54
C ILE A 187 -15.21 3.37 -20.76
N MET A 188 -15.27 3.71 -19.48
CA MET A 188 -16.42 3.42 -18.61
C MET A 188 -17.52 4.46 -18.80
N HIS A 189 -18.77 4.07 -18.51
CA HIS A 189 -19.93 4.96 -18.46
C HIS A 189 -20.30 5.63 -19.80
N VAL A 190 -19.88 5.06 -20.93
CA VAL A 190 -20.37 5.47 -22.25
C VAL A 190 -21.89 5.27 -22.29
N GLY A 191 -22.63 6.35 -22.60
CA GLY A 191 -24.09 6.38 -22.60
C GLY A 191 -24.71 6.66 -21.23
N HIS A 192 -24.39 5.88 -20.19
CA HIS A 192 -24.93 6.09 -18.84
C HIS A 192 -24.01 5.52 -17.73
N PRO A 193 -24.09 6.06 -16.49
CA PRO A 193 -23.40 5.49 -15.34
C PRO A 193 -23.82 4.04 -15.07
N VAL A 194 -22.90 3.21 -14.57
CA VAL A 194 -23.17 1.78 -14.28
C VAL A 194 -24.33 1.60 -13.30
N ARG A 195 -24.56 2.57 -12.42
CA ARG A 195 -25.68 2.62 -11.47
C ARG A 195 -27.02 3.09 -12.07
N GLY A 196 -27.09 3.30 -13.38
CA GLY A 196 -28.24 3.88 -14.08
C GLY A 196 -28.10 5.40 -14.28
N LYS A 197 -28.27 6.21 -13.24
CA LYS A 197 -28.17 7.67 -13.31
C LYS A 197 -27.02 8.20 -12.44
N ALA A 198 -26.45 9.35 -12.80
CA ALA A 198 -25.43 10.00 -11.98
C ALA A 198 -26.05 10.43 -10.65
N LEU A 199 -25.32 10.20 -9.55
CA LEU A 199 -25.69 10.72 -8.24
C LEU A 199 -24.96 12.05 -8.05
N LEU A 200 -25.72 13.14 -8.00
CA LEU A 200 -25.19 14.44 -7.60
C LEU A 200 -25.20 14.51 -6.07
N TYR A 201 -24.04 14.79 -5.49
CA TYR A 201 -23.85 14.86 -4.05
C TYR A 201 -23.13 16.16 -3.70
N GLN A 202 -23.69 16.94 -2.78
CA GLN A 202 -23.05 18.13 -2.26
C GLN A 202 -22.11 17.75 -1.12
N ALA A 203 -20.80 17.90 -1.32
CA ALA A 203 -19.84 17.72 -0.26
C ALA A 203 -19.85 18.93 0.68
N ALA A 204 -19.97 18.69 1.99
CA ALA A 204 -19.70 19.68 3.01
C ALA A 204 -18.22 19.67 3.36
N TYR A 205 -17.64 20.86 3.57
CA TYR A 205 -16.27 20.97 4.07
C TYR A 205 -16.19 20.41 5.49
N LYS A 206 -15.23 19.51 5.72
CA LYS A 206 -14.85 18.99 7.04
C LYS A 206 -13.38 19.38 7.25
N PRO A 207 -13.04 20.11 8.33
CA PRO A 207 -11.65 20.40 8.62
C PRO A 207 -10.88 19.11 8.90
N SER A 208 -9.58 19.16 8.63
CA SER A 208 -8.62 18.14 9.04
C SER A 208 -8.73 17.80 10.52
N GLN A 209 -8.46 16.54 10.86
CA GLN A 209 -8.52 16.10 12.26
C GLN A 209 -7.40 16.72 13.11
N GLU A 210 -6.31 17.13 12.48
CA GLU A 210 -5.19 17.78 13.14
C GLU A 210 -4.81 19.06 12.41
N LEU A 211 -5.03 20.21 13.05
CA LEU A 211 -4.59 21.52 12.57
C LEU A 211 -3.44 22.04 13.44
N PRO A 212 -2.63 22.98 12.91
CA PRO A 212 -1.59 23.66 13.69
C PRO A 212 -2.13 24.36 14.93
N ASP A 213 -1.30 24.43 15.95
CA ASP A 213 -1.49 25.21 17.17
C ASP A 213 -0.19 25.92 17.59
N ASP A 214 -0.16 26.50 18.78
CA ASP A 214 0.99 27.27 19.26
C ASP A 214 2.26 26.41 19.47
N ASP A 215 2.09 25.12 19.80
CA ASP A 215 3.20 24.18 20.03
C ASP A 215 3.69 23.57 18.71
N TYR A 216 2.79 23.37 17.74
CA TYR A 216 3.06 22.77 16.43
C TYR A 216 2.52 23.67 15.30
N PRO A 217 3.20 24.80 15.00
CA PRO A 217 2.65 25.87 14.17
C PRO A 217 2.68 25.61 12.65
N TYR A 218 3.26 24.50 12.20
CA TYR A 218 3.43 24.20 10.78
C TYR A 218 2.58 23.01 10.34
N ILE A 219 2.02 23.08 9.13
CA ILE A 219 1.42 21.93 8.46
C ILE A 219 2.53 21.15 7.76
N LEU A 220 2.56 19.83 7.97
CA LEU A 220 3.38 18.88 7.24
C LEU A 220 2.52 18.08 6.25
N MET A 221 2.94 18.10 4.99
CA MET A 221 2.39 17.25 3.94
C MET A 221 3.41 16.20 3.52
N THR A 222 3.01 14.93 3.44
CA THR A 222 3.90 13.88 2.90
C THR A 222 3.69 13.67 1.41
N GLY A 223 4.75 13.34 0.68
CA GLY A 223 4.65 13.05 -0.75
C GLY A 223 5.71 12.09 -1.27
N ARG A 224 5.91 12.12 -2.58
CA ARG A 224 6.85 11.24 -3.28
C ARG A 224 7.81 12.04 -4.14
N ILE A 225 8.97 11.47 -4.42
CA ILE A 225 9.91 11.96 -5.44
C ILE A 225 9.98 10.98 -6.60
N LEU A 226 10.54 11.43 -7.73
CA LEU A 226 10.66 10.62 -8.94
C LEU A 226 11.54 9.37 -8.75
N TYR A 227 12.65 9.52 -8.02
CA TYR A 227 13.74 8.53 -7.98
C TYR A 227 13.50 7.38 -6.99
N HIS A 228 12.50 7.49 -6.11
CA HIS A 228 12.18 6.46 -5.12
C HIS A 228 10.70 6.14 -5.08
N TYR A 229 10.40 4.87 -4.77
CA TYR A 229 9.03 4.37 -4.75
C TYR A 229 8.61 3.94 -3.35
N ASN A 230 7.56 4.59 -2.81
CA ASN A 230 6.96 4.31 -1.49
C ASN A 230 8.01 4.04 -0.40
N ALA A 231 7.97 2.91 0.32
CA ALA A 231 8.92 2.57 1.39
C ALA A 231 10.38 2.35 0.92
N ALA A 232 10.66 2.52 -0.37
CA ALA A 232 11.97 2.37 -1.00
C ALA A 232 12.66 1.01 -0.79
N ALA A 233 11.92 -0.02 -0.35
CA ALA A 233 12.45 -1.37 -0.13
C ALA A 233 13.18 -1.92 -1.36
N MET A 234 12.70 -1.61 -2.57
CA MET A 234 13.40 -1.95 -3.81
C MET A 234 14.36 -0.84 -4.25
N THR A 235 13.88 0.41 -4.35
CA THR A 235 14.62 1.50 -5.02
C THR A 235 15.85 1.96 -4.24
N ALA A 236 15.87 1.86 -2.91
CA ALA A 236 17.04 2.22 -2.10
C ALA A 236 18.22 1.24 -2.26
N ARG A 237 18.02 0.10 -2.94
CA ARG A 237 19.07 -0.88 -3.25
C ARG A 237 19.74 -0.64 -4.59
N SER A 238 19.29 0.37 -5.34
CA SER A 238 19.91 0.78 -6.60
C SER A 238 20.90 1.90 -6.33
N GLU A 239 22.19 1.62 -6.49
CA GLU A 239 23.28 2.59 -6.28
C GLU A 239 23.03 3.91 -7.02
N GLY A 240 22.73 3.86 -8.33
CA GLY A 240 22.48 5.08 -9.11
C GLY A 240 21.23 5.88 -8.67
N LEU A 241 20.25 5.25 -8.00
CA LEU A 241 19.12 6.01 -7.43
C LEU A 241 19.52 6.68 -6.12
N MET A 242 20.32 6.00 -5.31
CA MET A 242 20.88 6.54 -4.06
C MET A 242 21.88 7.68 -4.32
N GLU A 243 22.62 7.65 -5.41
CA GLU A 243 23.48 8.78 -5.82
C GLU A 243 22.68 10.04 -6.13
N ILE A 244 21.48 9.90 -6.73
CA ILE A 244 20.64 11.04 -7.11
C ILE A 244 19.86 11.59 -5.91
N ALA A 245 19.36 10.70 -5.04
CA ALA A 245 18.50 11.09 -3.92
C ALA A 245 18.73 10.20 -2.69
N GLY A 246 19.91 10.24 -2.07
CA GLY A 246 20.28 9.29 -1.02
C GLY A 246 19.88 9.64 0.41
N GLU A 247 19.44 10.87 0.67
CA GLU A 247 19.06 11.33 2.01
C GLU A 247 17.67 11.99 2.00
N GLY A 248 16.95 11.84 3.11
CA GLY A 248 15.68 12.52 3.26
C GLY A 248 15.80 13.95 3.76
N PHE A 249 14.75 14.71 3.48
CA PHE A 249 14.74 16.15 3.57
C PHE A 249 13.35 16.68 3.88
N ILE A 250 13.29 17.92 4.37
CA ILE A 250 12.07 18.69 4.53
C ILE A 250 12.13 19.98 3.72
N GLU A 251 11.12 20.22 2.90
CA GLU A 251 10.93 21.50 2.21
C GLU A 251 10.34 22.51 3.21
N VAL A 252 11.02 23.64 3.38
CA VAL A 252 10.61 24.73 4.28
C VAL A 252 10.52 26.03 3.50
N ASN A 253 9.47 26.81 3.75
CA ASN A 253 9.32 28.12 3.12
C ASN A 253 10.45 29.07 3.54
N TYR A 254 10.99 29.83 2.59
CA TYR A 254 12.11 30.75 2.83
C TYR A 254 11.86 31.84 3.90
N LYS A 255 10.61 32.28 4.09
CA LYS A 255 10.27 33.25 5.15
C LYS A 255 10.20 32.58 6.51
N ASP A 256 9.65 31.37 6.58
CA ASP A 256 9.65 30.57 7.81
C ASP A 256 11.07 30.21 8.23
N ALA A 257 11.88 29.72 7.31
CA ALA A 257 13.28 29.43 7.56
C ALA A 257 14.04 30.66 8.09
N LYS A 258 13.80 31.85 7.52
CA LYS A 258 14.37 33.11 8.02
C LYS A 258 13.91 33.45 9.44
N ARG A 259 12.62 33.22 9.78
CA ARG A 259 12.09 33.41 11.14
C ARG A 259 12.73 32.45 12.14
N LEU A 260 12.99 31.21 11.72
CA LEU A 260 13.54 30.13 12.53
C LEU A 260 15.09 30.12 12.57
N GLY A 261 15.76 30.95 11.78
CA GLY A 261 17.23 30.95 11.68
C GLY A 261 17.83 29.71 11.00
N ILE A 262 17.06 29.08 10.11
CA ILE A 262 17.44 27.86 9.37
C ILE A 262 17.97 28.25 7.99
N GLU A 263 19.16 27.74 7.64
CA GLU A 263 19.73 27.86 6.30
C GLU A 263 19.48 26.61 5.46
N ASN A 264 19.56 26.75 4.14
CA ASN A 264 19.42 25.61 3.23
C ASN A 264 20.57 24.61 3.40
N GLY A 265 20.23 23.33 3.58
CA GLY A 265 21.20 22.25 3.79
C GLY A 265 21.51 21.96 5.26
N GLU A 266 20.99 22.76 6.20
CA GLU A 266 21.17 22.49 7.63
C GLU A 266 20.29 21.32 8.08
N LYS A 267 20.75 20.59 9.11
CA LYS A 267 19.91 19.61 9.79
C LYS A 267 18.91 20.33 10.68
N VAL A 268 17.67 19.86 10.64
CA VAL A 268 16.58 20.39 11.47
C VAL A 268 15.91 19.23 12.19
N ARG A 269 15.44 19.50 13.41
CA ARG A 269 14.55 18.60 14.14
C ARG A 269 13.12 18.95 13.80
N ILE A 270 12.33 17.93 13.49
CA ILE A 270 10.91 18.05 13.23
C ILE A 270 10.18 17.20 14.26
N SER A 271 9.31 17.82 15.04
CA SER A 271 8.54 17.14 16.08
C SER A 271 7.04 17.31 15.88
N SER A 272 6.30 16.32 16.34
CA SER A 272 4.84 16.30 16.37
C SER A 272 4.37 15.77 17.72
N ARG A 273 3.06 15.61 17.90
CA ARG A 273 2.48 14.97 19.10
C ARG A 273 2.87 13.50 19.28
N ARG A 274 3.43 12.86 18.24
CA ARG A 274 3.72 11.40 18.21
C ARG A 274 5.21 11.06 18.25
N GLY A 275 6.08 12.03 17.99
CA GLY A 275 7.52 11.78 17.93
C GLY A 275 8.30 12.91 17.29
N GLU A 276 9.61 12.69 17.16
CA GLU A 276 10.58 13.61 16.59
C GLU A 276 11.49 12.86 15.63
N ILE A 277 11.90 13.53 14.55
CA ILE A 277 12.90 13.04 13.60
C ILE A 277 13.86 14.19 13.23
N THR A 278 14.96 13.84 12.55
CA THR A 278 15.89 14.79 11.96
C THR A 278 15.86 14.65 10.43
N ALA A 279 15.95 15.77 9.71
CA ALA A 279 16.11 15.77 8.26
C ALA A 279 16.94 16.98 7.77
N THR A 280 17.41 16.94 6.52
CA THR A 280 18.05 18.10 5.88
C THR A 280 16.99 19.10 5.43
N ALA A 281 17.13 20.38 5.79
CA ALA A 281 16.24 21.44 5.32
C ALA A 281 16.53 21.81 3.87
N ARG A 282 15.51 21.81 3.02
CA ARG A 282 15.50 22.42 1.69
C ARG A 282 14.68 23.69 1.75
N VAL A 283 15.36 24.82 1.82
CA VAL A 283 14.71 26.12 1.98
C VAL A 283 14.40 26.70 0.60
N GLY A 284 13.13 27.04 0.37
CA GLY A 284 12.72 27.52 -0.94
C GLY A 284 11.32 28.12 -1.00
N ARG A 285 10.75 28.11 -2.20
CA ARG A 285 9.41 28.67 -2.50
C ARG A 285 8.41 27.60 -2.95
N LYS A 286 8.76 26.33 -2.75
CA LYS A 286 7.96 25.19 -3.21
C LYS A 286 6.73 24.95 -2.32
N VAL A 287 6.82 25.31 -1.05
CA VAL A 287 5.73 25.26 -0.06
C VAL A 287 5.34 26.67 0.39
N SER A 288 4.09 26.85 0.80
CA SER A 288 3.56 28.14 1.30
C SER A 288 4.12 28.47 2.68
N GLU A 289 3.98 29.73 3.13
CA GLU A 289 4.24 30.07 4.53
C GLU A 289 3.32 29.25 5.46
N GLY A 290 3.87 28.71 6.54
CA GLY A 290 3.13 27.83 7.46
C GLY A 290 3.01 26.38 6.99
N GLU A 291 3.51 26.04 5.81
CA GLU A 291 3.47 24.69 5.24
C GLU A 291 4.88 24.12 5.02
N THR A 292 4.98 22.80 5.16
CA THR A 292 6.21 22.02 4.96
C THR A 292 5.91 20.73 4.22
N TRP A 293 6.91 20.15 3.58
CA TRP A 293 6.73 18.91 2.82
C TRP A 293 7.89 17.95 2.98
N MET A 294 7.60 16.65 3.12
CA MET A 294 8.62 15.60 3.21
C MET A 294 8.24 14.39 2.35
N PRO A 295 9.22 13.73 1.69
CA PRO A 295 9.02 12.40 1.16
C PRO A 295 9.05 11.34 2.27
N PHE A 296 8.29 10.26 2.13
CA PHE A 296 8.27 9.15 3.10
C PHE A 296 9.18 7.98 2.71
N HIS A 297 10.11 8.20 1.78
CA HIS A 297 10.95 7.13 1.21
C HIS A 297 12.09 6.69 2.11
N PHE A 298 12.52 7.54 3.04
CA PHE A 298 13.85 7.44 3.61
C PHE A 298 13.82 6.98 5.07
N PRO A 299 14.44 5.83 5.38
CA PRO A 299 14.52 5.35 6.76
C PRO A 299 15.35 6.24 7.70
N ASP A 300 16.23 7.10 7.16
CA ASP A 300 17.03 8.05 7.93
C ASP A 300 16.21 9.25 8.45
N SER A 301 15.01 9.46 7.89
CA SER A 301 14.08 10.54 8.20
C SER A 301 12.64 10.03 8.06
N PRO A 302 12.23 9.10 8.95
CA PRO A 302 10.99 8.36 8.82
C PRO A 302 9.78 9.25 9.14
N VAL A 303 9.31 10.01 8.15
CA VAL A 303 8.25 11.02 8.31
C VAL A 303 6.97 10.49 8.95
N ASN A 304 6.65 9.21 8.76
CA ASN A 304 5.44 8.61 9.31
C ASN A 304 5.48 8.42 10.84
N VAL A 305 6.65 8.56 11.48
CA VAL A 305 6.77 8.78 12.94
C VAL A 305 5.99 10.04 13.37
N LEU A 306 5.93 11.04 12.49
CA LEU A 306 5.27 12.32 12.77
C LEU A 306 3.78 12.32 12.43
N THR A 307 3.33 11.52 11.46
CA THR A 307 1.95 11.58 10.94
C THR A 307 0.94 10.96 11.90
N ASN A 308 -0.30 11.46 11.88
CA ASN A 308 -1.39 10.91 12.71
C ASN A 308 -2.09 9.72 12.03
N ALA A 309 -2.64 8.83 12.88
CA ALA A 309 -3.43 7.69 12.45
C ALA A 309 -4.93 8.03 12.28
N ALA A 310 -5.30 9.31 12.08
CA ALA A 310 -6.70 9.67 11.86
C ALA A 310 -7.17 9.10 10.52
N LEU A 311 -8.34 8.47 10.50
CA LEU A 311 -8.87 7.76 9.34
C LEU A 311 -10.13 8.45 8.81
N ASP A 312 -10.30 8.46 7.49
CA ASP A 312 -11.55 8.91 6.88
C ASP A 312 -12.73 7.98 7.25
N ASP A 313 -13.94 8.55 7.26
CA ASP A 313 -15.16 7.86 7.74
C ASP A 313 -15.60 6.70 6.83
N TYR A 314 -15.13 6.64 5.57
CA TYR A 314 -15.65 5.70 4.56
C TYR A 314 -14.62 4.65 4.15
N ALA A 315 -13.47 5.08 3.63
CA ALA A 315 -12.43 4.20 3.12
C ALA A 315 -11.47 3.76 4.23
N ARG A 316 -11.42 4.49 5.35
CA ARG A 316 -10.49 4.30 6.47
C ARG A 316 -9.04 4.51 6.05
N ILE A 317 -8.82 5.48 5.17
CA ILE A 317 -7.54 5.96 4.68
C ILE A 317 -6.98 6.99 5.67
N PRO A 318 -5.69 6.91 6.02
CA PRO A 318 -5.09 7.88 6.93
C PRO A 318 -4.91 9.29 6.36
N GLU A 319 -4.91 10.27 7.26
CA GLU A 319 -4.70 11.68 6.97
C GLU A 319 -3.21 12.07 6.79
N TYR A 320 -2.54 11.47 5.81
CA TYR A 320 -1.11 11.72 5.54
C TYR A 320 -0.77 13.13 5.05
N LYS A 321 -1.77 13.95 4.69
CA LYS A 321 -1.57 15.22 3.98
C LYS A 321 -1.72 16.43 4.87
N VAL A 322 -2.11 16.25 6.13
CA VAL A 322 -2.17 17.31 7.13
C VAL A 322 -1.75 16.72 8.46
N CYS A 323 -0.63 17.21 8.96
CA CYS A 323 -0.06 16.85 10.25
C CYS A 323 0.52 18.13 10.86
N ALA A 324 0.25 18.42 12.12
CA ALA A 324 0.84 19.59 12.76
C ALA A 324 2.23 19.24 13.30
N VAL A 325 3.22 20.06 12.95
CA VAL A 325 4.60 19.87 13.37
C VAL A 325 5.23 21.18 13.85
N ASN A 326 6.29 21.03 14.64
CA ASN A 326 7.24 22.08 14.92
C ASN A 326 8.55 21.79 14.18
N VAL A 327 9.24 22.85 13.75
CA VAL A 327 10.53 22.75 13.05
C VAL A 327 11.54 23.62 13.78
N LEU A 328 12.61 23.01 14.25
CA LEU A 328 13.70 23.70 14.96
C LEU A 328 15.04 23.40 14.28
N LYS A 329 15.95 24.37 14.32
CA LYS A 329 17.35 24.12 13.98
C LYS A 329 17.89 23.01 14.88
N ALA A 330 18.56 22.01 14.30
CA ALA A 330 19.22 20.99 15.09
C ALA A 330 20.50 21.57 15.72
N ASP A 331 20.86 21.08 16.91
CA ASP A 331 22.07 21.50 17.65
C ASP A 331 23.38 21.14 16.93
#